data_AF-A0A1F4B244-F1
#
_entry.id   AF-A0A1F4B244-F1
#
_cell.length_a   1.000
_cell.length_b   1.000
_cell.length_c   1.000
_cell.angle_alpha   90.00
_cell.angle_beta   90.00
_cell.angle_gamma   90.00
#
_symmetry.space_group_name_H-M   'P 1'
#
loop_
_entity.id
_entity.type
_entity.pdbx_description
1 polymer ?
#
loop_
_entity_poly.entity_id
_entity_poly.type
_entity_poly.pdbx_seq_one_letter_code
_entity_poly.pdbx_strand_id
1 'polypeptide(L)'
;MGKHGGGAKLLGYFPDWSLARIELVRRLKAEGLTMAEISARIGAHPATSGEGDTDVPNVPRPPEGRSVEAADPDSAPTNILPMDTERRVLKLSIDEIAHPAYMVNYNFEVTWYNDLARQRLLGNFRTLPPGTEARSVFVMLLEGSAGNASEFRADVLRIHLSIAKDRLSKASIVAACRELSGQDAALIDALYNEAERVNGQGIAEFPLEVRRAADAAETSRVYAIYFREGILFVHVPDGSINAGLLDFLARRDVVIRNLLRRRLPVLTQLAVLVADLQNSVKICSELPPEEYFELINEIWSVMGPIFRKYYGTHGKHVGDGMVYYFFPQPDSSYIFNAVACAQEVRLAMKKVSKDWQLRKNWFNELYLNIGLQEGQEWLGTFQSATSVEFAVLGDTINHAARLSDFARFGSVWATKNFVSKLSSDERARVAFGISRRGDGDREQFIASSYSQLGSLVDMESGRYEKLRVIATLPITEIRSVTLEV
;
A
#
# COMPACT_ATOMS: atom_id res chain seq x y z
N MET A 1 42.15 -21.23 21.85
CA MET A 1 42.96 -20.35 20.97
C MET A 1 42.34 -20.45 19.57
N GLY A 2 41.86 -19.34 19.02
CA GLY A 2 41.17 -19.31 17.70
C GLY A 2 40.04 -18.28 17.66
N LYS A 3 40.39 -17.00 17.42
CA LYS A 3 39.43 -15.90 17.20
C LYS A 3 38.89 -15.96 15.76
N HIS A 4 37.58 -15.88 15.58
CA HIS A 4 36.95 -15.55 14.29
C HIS A 4 36.55 -14.07 14.30
N GLY A 5 37.25 -13.27 13.51
CA GLY A 5 36.90 -11.87 13.23
C GLY A 5 35.99 -11.80 12.01
N GLY A 6 34.76 -11.34 12.22
CA GLY A 6 33.82 -11.02 11.16
C GLY A 6 34.24 -9.75 10.41
N GLY A 7 34.32 -9.84 9.08
CA GLY A 7 34.47 -8.69 8.21
C GLY A 7 33.13 -7.96 8.05
N ALA A 8 33.09 -6.69 8.46
CA ALA A 8 31.94 -5.82 8.29
C ALA A 8 31.70 -5.51 6.80
N LYS A 9 30.43 -5.54 6.37
CA LYS A 9 30.01 -5.09 5.04
C LYS A 9 30.13 -3.56 4.97
N LEU A 10 30.91 -3.07 3.98
CA LEU A 10 31.17 -1.65 3.74
C LEU A 10 29.87 -0.90 3.39
N LEU A 11 29.49 0.09 4.20
CA LEU A 11 28.49 1.10 3.85
C LEU A 11 29.09 2.13 2.87
N GLY A 12 28.24 2.71 2.02
CA GLY A 12 28.58 3.50 0.84
C GLY A 12 29.64 4.60 1.03
N TYR A 13 30.43 4.79 -0.02
CA TYR A 13 31.47 5.80 -0.15
C TYR A 13 30.85 7.20 -0.31
N PHE A 14 31.17 8.12 0.60
CA PHE A 14 30.95 9.55 0.42
C PHE A 14 32.30 10.21 0.08
N PRO A 15 32.39 11.07 -0.94
CA PRO A 15 33.63 11.78 -1.25
C PRO A 15 34.13 12.59 -0.05
N ASP A 16 35.45 12.67 0.14
CA ASP A 16 36.06 13.32 1.32
C ASP A 16 35.66 14.80 1.49
N TRP A 17 35.32 15.48 0.39
CA TRP A 17 34.83 16.86 0.42
C TRP A 17 33.41 17.01 1.01
N SER A 18 32.65 15.92 1.16
CA SER A 18 31.25 15.95 1.64
C SER A 18 31.16 16.48 3.06
N LEU A 19 32.11 16.12 3.92
CA LEU A 19 32.16 16.59 5.31
C LEU A 19 32.44 18.09 5.36
N ALA A 20 33.41 18.57 4.58
CA ALA A 20 33.73 19.99 4.48
C ALA A 20 32.53 20.80 3.95
N ARG A 21 31.76 20.26 2.99
CA ARG A 21 30.55 20.89 2.45
C ARG A 21 29.45 21.00 3.51
N ILE A 22 29.24 19.94 4.30
CA ILE A 22 28.23 19.91 5.37
C ILE A 22 28.58 20.92 6.48
N GLU A 23 29.86 21.01 6.83
CA GLU A 23 30.36 21.93 7.85
C GLU A 23 30.22 23.39 7.42
N LEU A 24 30.52 23.69 6.15
CA LEU A 24 30.30 25.01 5.55
C LEU A 24 28.82 25.40 5.55
N VAL A 25 27.91 24.48 5.18
CA VAL A 25 26.46 24.73 5.21
C VAL A 25 25.96 24.99 6.63
N ARG A 26 26.46 24.25 7.64
CA ARG A 26 26.11 24.51 9.04
C ARG A 26 26.56 25.89 9.50
N ARG A 27 27.78 26.29 9.15
CA ARG A 27 28.32 27.61 9.51
C ARG A 27 27.48 28.74 8.91
N LEU A 28 27.18 28.66 7.62
CA LEU A 28 26.38 29.69 6.93
C LEU A 28 24.94 29.74 7.45
N LYS A 29 24.37 28.59 7.87
CA LYS A 29 23.07 28.57 8.57
C LYS A 29 23.13 29.25 9.94
N ALA A 30 24.22 29.05 10.68
CA ALA A 30 24.42 29.71 11.98
C ALA A 30 24.60 31.23 11.84
N GLU A 31 25.10 31.69 10.69
CA GLU A 31 25.19 33.12 10.32
C GLU A 31 23.84 33.70 9.85
N GLY A 32 22.75 32.92 9.87
CA GLY A 32 21.39 33.38 9.59
C GLY A 32 20.98 33.33 8.11
N LEU A 33 21.80 32.78 7.23
CA LEU A 33 21.47 32.67 5.81
C LEU A 33 20.42 31.60 5.55
N THR A 34 19.51 31.90 4.62
CA THR A 34 18.51 30.94 4.12
C THR A 34 19.17 29.89 3.22
N MET A 35 18.54 28.72 3.08
CA MET A 35 19.04 27.66 2.21
C MET A 35 19.18 28.09 0.73
N ALA A 36 18.37 29.04 0.27
CA ALA A 36 18.45 29.60 -1.07
C ALA A 36 19.73 30.44 -1.24
N GLU A 37 20.06 31.29 -0.26
CA GLU A 37 21.29 32.10 -0.26
C GLU A 37 22.55 31.24 -0.10
N ILE A 38 22.49 30.22 0.76
CA ILE A 38 23.58 29.25 0.94
C ILE A 38 23.84 28.51 -0.37
N SER A 39 22.79 28.04 -1.04
CA SER A 39 22.90 27.36 -2.34
C SER A 39 23.49 28.27 -3.41
N ALA A 40 23.05 29.53 -3.49
CA ALA A 40 23.60 30.52 -4.42
C ALA A 40 25.08 30.81 -4.15
N ARG A 41 25.48 30.89 -2.88
CA ARG A 41 26.85 31.19 -2.45
C ARG A 41 27.82 30.03 -2.63
N ILE A 42 27.32 28.80 -2.47
CA ILE A 42 28.08 27.56 -2.67
C ILE A 42 28.09 27.11 -4.14
N GLY A 43 27.08 27.50 -4.91
CA GLY A 43 26.92 27.19 -6.34
C GLY A 43 27.77 28.04 -7.29
N ALA A 44 28.44 29.09 -6.79
CA ALA A 44 29.21 30.03 -7.61
C ALA A 44 30.70 29.66 -7.81
N HIS A 45 31.17 28.52 -7.29
CA HIS A 45 32.50 27.99 -7.65
C HIS A 45 32.36 26.86 -8.68
N PRO A 46 32.69 27.11 -9.96
CA PRO A 46 32.74 26.05 -10.95
C PRO A 46 33.89 25.10 -10.63
N ALA A 47 33.62 23.81 -10.70
CA ALA A 47 34.65 22.77 -10.74
C ALA A 47 35.58 23.06 -11.94
N THR A 48 36.78 23.58 -11.66
CA THR A 48 37.86 23.64 -12.63
C THR A 48 38.40 22.23 -12.86
N SER A 49 38.31 21.83 -14.11
CA SER A 49 38.98 20.72 -14.78
C SER A 49 40.50 20.69 -14.52
N GLY A 50 41.03 19.47 -14.33
CA GLY A 50 42.24 18.96 -15.00
C GLY A 50 43.62 19.53 -14.63
N GLU A 51 44.45 18.61 -14.10
CA GLU A 51 45.91 18.49 -14.29
C GLU A 51 46.90 19.37 -13.49
N GLY A 52 47.86 18.67 -12.84
CA GLY A 52 49.26 19.12 -12.69
C GLY A 52 49.83 19.18 -11.28
N ASP A 53 50.59 18.13 -10.88
CA ASP A 53 51.87 18.12 -10.13
C ASP A 53 51.95 18.80 -8.73
N THR A 54 52.56 18.30 -7.65
CA THR A 54 53.69 17.39 -7.39
C THR A 54 53.61 16.87 -5.93
N ASP A 55 54.41 15.82 -5.63
CA ASP A 55 54.87 15.37 -4.29
C ASP A 55 54.03 14.36 -3.48
N VAL A 56 54.20 13.07 -3.81
CA VAL A 56 54.26 12.00 -2.79
C VAL A 56 55.41 11.02 -3.12
N PRO A 57 56.32 10.69 -2.17
CA PRO A 57 57.42 9.75 -2.40
C PRO A 57 57.01 8.27 -2.36
N ASN A 58 57.25 7.59 -3.49
CA ASN A 58 57.86 6.28 -3.72
C ASN A 58 57.66 5.09 -2.73
N VAL A 59 56.97 4.04 -3.18
CA VAL A 59 57.24 2.60 -2.89
C VAL A 59 56.84 1.76 -4.14
N PRO A 60 57.59 0.71 -4.54
CA PRO A 60 57.86 0.40 -5.95
C PRO A 60 56.94 -0.65 -6.62
N ARG A 61 56.88 -0.57 -7.96
CA ARG A 61 56.22 -1.53 -8.88
C ARG A 61 57.08 -2.79 -9.12
N PRO A 62 56.46 -3.97 -9.34
CA PRO A 62 57.10 -5.11 -10.00
C PRO A 62 57.06 -4.95 -11.54
N PRO A 63 57.95 -5.65 -12.28
CA PRO A 63 58.36 -5.25 -13.62
C PRO A 63 57.40 -5.72 -14.73
N GLU A 64 57.27 -4.88 -15.75
CA GLU A 64 56.75 -5.26 -17.07
C GLU A 64 57.88 -5.84 -17.93
N GLY A 65 57.52 -6.81 -18.77
CA GLY A 65 58.27 -7.08 -20.00
C GLY A 65 58.24 -8.54 -20.45
N ARG A 66 57.41 -8.85 -21.45
CA ARG A 66 57.89 -9.32 -22.76
C ARG A 66 56.75 -9.45 -23.78
N SER A 67 56.85 -8.58 -24.79
CA SER A 67 56.69 -8.79 -26.24
C SER A 67 55.83 -9.95 -26.76
N VAL A 68 54.88 -9.56 -27.61
CA VAL A 68 54.10 -10.38 -28.54
C VAL A 68 54.98 -10.91 -29.68
N GLU A 69 54.93 -12.21 -29.96
CA GLU A 69 55.32 -12.85 -31.22
C GLU A 69 54.13 -13.68 -31.75
N ALA A 70 54.04 -13.79 -33.08
CA ALA A 70 52.94 -14.40 -33.84
C ALA A 70 53.31 -15.77 -34.44
N ALA A 71 52.31 -16.65 -34.61
CA ALA A 71 52.19 -17.93 -35.39
C ALA A 71 51.52 -19.00 -34.49
N ASP A 72 50.61 -19.88 -34.86
CA ASP A 72 50.18 -20.54 -36.12
C ASP A 72 48.74 -21.11 -35.91
N PRO A 73 47.93 -21.42 -36.94
CA PRO A 73 46.60 -22.02 -36.80
C PRO A 73 46.69 -23.56 -36.74
N ASP A 74 45.63 -24.20 -36.21
CA ASP A 74 45.46 -25.66 -36.07
C ASP A 74 46.25 -26.38 -34.95
N SER A 75 45.67 -26.37 -33.75
CA SER A 75 45.52 -27.62 -32.96
C SER A 75 44.50 -27.44 -31.83
N ALA A 76 43.31 -28.02 -31.99
CA ALA A 76 42.46 -28.46 -30.88
C ALA A 76 43.10 -29.74 -30.25
N PRO A 77 42.74 -30.21 -29.02
CA PRO A 77 41.44 -30.01 -28.38
C PRO A 77 41.38 -29.91 -26.84
N THR A 78 40.18 -29.51 -26.38
CA THR A 78 39.54 -29.80 -25.08
C THR A 78 40.12 -29.17 -23.80
N ASN A 79 39.47 -28.12 -23.31
CA ASN A 79 38.94 -28.18 -21.94
C ASN A 79 37.75 -27.24 -21.73
N ILE A 80 36.79 -27.77 -20.97
CA ILE A 80 35.43 -27.30 -20.74
C ILE A 80 35.44 -25.98 -19.95
N LEU A 81 34.77 -24.95 -20.46
CA LEU A 81 34.33 -23.77 -19.69
C LEU A 81 32.82 -23.86 -19.48
N PRO A 82 32.29 -23.64 -18.25
CA PRO A 82 30.86 -23.61 -18.02
C PRO A 82 30.26 -22.39 -18.71
N MET A 83 29.16 -22.62 -19.44
CA MET A 83 28.34 -21.58 -20.03
C MET A 83 27.84 -20.62 -18.96
N ASP A 84 28.27 -19.36 -19.03
CA ASP A 84 27.59 -18.25 -18.41
C ASP A 84 26.30 -18.00 -19.21
N THR A 85 25.30 -18.82 -18.88
CA THR A 85 23.95 -18.77 -19.44
C THR A 85 23.13 -17.74 -18.66
N GLU A 86 23.68 -16.54 -18.46
CA GLU A 86 22.87 -15.40 -18.07
C GLU A 86 22.03 -15.01 -19.30
N ARG A 87 20.86 -15.64 -19.40
CA ARG A 87 19.75 -15.18 -20.23
C ARG A 87 19.61 -13.67 -19.99
N ARG A 88 19.90 -12.87 -21.01
CA ARG A 88 19.39 -11.50 -21.18
C ARG A 88 17.86 -11.56 -21.11
N VAL A 89 17.30 -11.59 -19.91
CA VAL A 89 15.89 -11.26 -19.69
C VAL A 89 15.81 -9.76 -19.85
N LEU A 90 15.41 -9.30 -21.03
CA LEU A 90 14.91 -7.94 -21.24
C LEU A 90 13.87 -7.69 -20.14
N LYS A 91 14.20 -6.83 -19.17
CA LYS A 91 13.30 -6.49 -18.07
C LYS A 91 12.22 -5.58 -18.64
N LEU A 92 11.09 -6.17 -19.03
CA LEU A 92 9.91 -5.42 -19.47
C LEU A 92 9.57 -4.34 -18.43
N SER A 93 9.36 -3.10 -18.88
CA SER A 93 8.86 -2.01 -18.04
C SER A 93 7.39 -1.73 -18.33
N ILE A 94 6.74 -0.89 -17.51
CA ILE A 94 5.32 -0.59 -17.75
C ILE A 94 5.08 0.19 -19.03
N ASP A 95 6.06 1.02 -19.42
CA ASP A 95 6.02 1.79 -20.66
C ASP A 95 6.21 0.87 -21.89
N GLU A 96 6.69 -0.37 -21.69
CA GLU A 96 6.94 -1.37 -22.72
C GLU A 96 5.80 -2.39 -22.86
N ILE A 97 4.70 -2.24 -22.10
CA ILE A 97 3.52 -3.09 -22.31
C ILE A 97 2.94 -2.76 -23.71
N ALA A 98 3.20 -3.65 -24.67
CA ALA A 98 2.76 -3.55 -26.08
C ALA A 98 1.25 -3.79 -26.29
N HIS A 99 0.47 -3.75 -25.21
CA HIS A 99 -0.93 -4.13 -25.17
C HIS A 99 -1.74 -3.08 -24.40
N PRO A 100 -3.05 -2.90 -24.70
CA PRO A 100 -3.89 -1.99 -23.93
C PRO A 100 -3.85 -2.30 -22.44
N ALA A 101 -3.40 -1.35 -21.63
CA ALA A 101 -3.32 -1.48 -20.19
C ALA A 101 -3.78 -0.21 -19.45
N TYR A 102 -4.53 -0.39 -18.37
CA TYR A 102 -5.02 0.71 -17.53
C TYR A 102 -5.29 0.25 -16.11
N MET A 103 -5.15 1.16 -15.16
CA MET A 103 -5.35 0.91 -13.74
C MET A 103 -6.58 1.66 -13.24
N VAL A 104 -7.40 0.98 -12.45
CA VAL A 104 -8.54 1.57 -11.74
C VAL A 104 -8.31 1.54 -10.24
N ASN A 105 -8.86 2.50 -9.49
CA ASN A 105 -8.95 2.39 -8.02
C ASN A 105 -10.11 1.46 -7.61
N TYR A 106 -10.33 1.30 -6.31
CA TYR A 106 -11.42 0.43 -5.81
C TYR A 106 -12.83 0.98 -6.00
N ASN A 107 -12.97 2.24 -6.42
CA ASN A 107 -14.23 2.82 -6.88
C ASN A 107 -14.41 2.65 -8.40
N PHE A 108 -13.54 1.88 -9.06
CA PHE A 108 -13.54 1.66 -10.51
C PHE A 108 -13.32 2.93 -11.34
N GLU A 109 -12.61 3.92 -10.76
CA GLU A 109 -12.17 5.11 -11.46
C GLU A 109 -10.81 4.88 -12.11
N VAL A 110 -10.64 5.23 -13.38
CA VAL A 110 -9.36 5.14 -14.09
C VAL A 110 -8.36 6.12 -13.48
N THR A 111 -7.20 5.58 -13.10
CA THR A 111 -6.12 6.29 -12.39
C THR A 111 -4.78 6.22 -13.12
N TRP A 112 -4.64 5.34 -14.11
CA TRP A 112 -3.51 5.27 -15.03
C TRP A 112 -3.95 4.55 -16.32
N TYR A 113 -3.31 4.83 -17.45
CA TYR A 113 -3.54 4.16 -18.73
C TYR A 113 -2.30 4.32 -19.62
N ASN A 114 -2.12 3.40 -20.58
CA ASN A 114 -1.19 3.58 -21.70
C ASN A 114 -1.90 4.09 -22.98
N ASP A 115 -1.13 4.53 -23.96
CA ASP A 115 -1.67 5.10 -25.19
C ASP A 115 -2.56 4.12 -25.96
N LEU A 116 -2.22 2.81 -25.92
CA LEU A 116 -3.01 1.76 -26.55
C LEU A 116 -4.40 1.62 -25.89
N ALA A 117 -4.48 1.64 -24.55
CA ALA A 117 -5.75 1.62 -23.83
C ALA A 117 -6.61 2.84 -24.13
N ARG A 118 -6.01 4.03 -24.15
CA ARG A 118 -6.72 5.26 -24.53
C ARG A 118 -7.33 5.12 -25.93
N GLN A 119 -6.51 4.82 -26.93
CA GLN A 119 -6.94 4.82 -28.33
C GLN A 119 -7.93 3.70 -28.65
N ARG A 120 -7.78 2.52 -28.02
CA ARG A 120 -8.55 1.32 -28.40
C ARG A 120 -9.72 1.01 -27.48
N LEU A 121 -9.71 1.46 -26.22
CA LEU A 121 -10.69 1.02 -25.22
C LEU A 121 -11.39 2.17 -24.49
N LEU A 122 -10.64 3.16 -24.00
CA LEU A 122 -11.17 4.18 -23.07
C LEU A 122 -11.67 5.47 -23.76
N GLY A 123 -11.34 5.68 -25.04
CA GLY A 123 -11.82 6.81 -25.83
C GLY A 123 -10.85 7.98 -26.00
N ASN A 124 -11.34 9.08 -26.59
CA ASN A 124 -10.53 10.20 -27.06
C ASN A 124 -10.38 11.32 -26.01
N PHE A 125 -9.52 11.11 -25.01
CA PHE A 125 -9.15 12.15 -24.05
C PHE A 125 -7.62 12.35 -23.99
N ARG A 126 -7.14 13.59 -23.91
CA ARG A 126 -5.68 13.86 -23.82
C ARG A 126 -5.13 13.69 -22.40
N THR A 127 -5.95 13.99 -21.40
CA THR A 127 -5.66 13.88 -19.96
C THR A 127 -6.89 13.31 -19.27
N LEU A 128 -6.72 12.64 -18.12
CA LEU A 128 -7.87 12.13 -17.36
C LEU A 128 -8.85 13.27 -17.06
N PRO A 129 -10.16 13.08 -17.31
CA PRO A 129 -11.17 14.08 -17.01
C PRO A 129 -11.10 14.53 -15.54
N PRO A 130 -11.36 15.81 -15.22
CA PRO A 130 -11.59 16.22 -13.84
C PRO A 130 -12.97 15.69 -13.36
N GLY A 131 -13.04 15.17 -12.14
CA GLY A 131 -14.26 14.57 -11.58
C GLY A 131 -14.22 13.05 -11.51
N THR A 132 -14.90 12.47 -10.51
CA THR A 132 -14.92 11.02 -10.24
C THR A 132 -15.81 10.26 -11.25
N GLU A 133 -16.97 10.82 -11.60
CA GLU A 133 -17.94 10.19 -12.52
C GLU A 133 -17.36 10.04 -13.94
N ALA A 134 -16.74 11.09 -14.48
CA ALA A 134 -16.09 11.06 -15.80
C ALA A 134 -14.84 10.15 -15.84
N ARG A 135 -14.34 9.68 -14.68
CA ARG A 135 -13.26 8.70 -14.59
C ARG A 135 -13.77 7.28 -14.41
N SER A 136 -15.08 7.06 -14.26
CA SER A 136 -15.68 5.74 -14.15
C SER A 136 -15.27 4.89 -15.36
N VAL A 137 -14.60 3.76 -15.12
CA VAL A 137 -14.15 2.87 -16.19
C VAL A 137 -15.32 2.35 -17.01
N PHE A 138 -16.50 2.19 -16.40
CA PHE A 138 -17.72 1.78 -17.08
C PHE A 138 -18.16 2.80 -18.13
N VAL A 139 -18.15 4.08 -17.75
CA VAL A 139 -18.47 5.20 -18.66
C VAL A 139 -17.43 5.27 -19.78
N MET A 140 -16.14 5.23 -19.43
CA MET A 140 -15.05 5.33 -20.40
C MET A 140 -15.02 4.17 -21.40
N LEU A 141 -15.35 2.94 -20.97
CA LEU A 141 -15.44 1.78 -21.86
C LEU A 141 -16.68 1.82 -22.78
N LEU A 142 -17.74 2.50 -22.36
CA LEU A 142 -18.94 2.71 -23.18
C LEU A 142 -18.73 3.77 -24.26
N GLU A 143 -18.15 4.91 -23.87
CA GLU A 143 -17.84 6.03 -24.77
C GLU A 143 -16.64 5.74 -25.68
N GLY A 144 -15.79 4.77 -25.28
CA GLY A 144 -14.57 4.42 -25.97
C GLY A 144 -14.78 3.78 -27.34
N SER A 145 -13.85 4.07 -28.26
CA SER A 145 -13.90 3.66 -29.67
C SER A 145 -13.53 2.19 -29.93
N ALA A 146 -13.73 1.29 -28.97
CA ALA A 146 -13.50 -0.15 -29.18
C ALA A 146 -14.28 -0.60 -30.41
N GLY A 147 -13.55 -0.87 -31.50
CA GLY A 147 -14.04 -0.71 -32.86
C GLY A 147 -15.34 -1.48 -33.12
N ASN A 148 -16.42 -0.76 -33.40
CA ASN A 148 -17.67 -1.13 -34.09
C ASN A 148 -18.36 -2.49 -33.77
N ALA A 149 -17.86 -3.34 -32.87
CA ALA A 149 -18.46 -4.60 -32.49
C ALA A 149 -19.05 -4.49 -31.07
N SER A 150 -20.38 -4.38 -31.00
CA SER A 150 -21.16 -4.27 -29.76
C SER A 150 -20.82 -5.40 -28.75
N GLU A 151 -20.57 -6.61 -29.25
CA GLU A 151 -20.26 -7.80 -28.45
C GLU A 151 -18.94 -7.68 -27.68
N PHE A 152 -17.86 -7.20 -28.32
CA PHE A 152 -16.57 -7.02 -27.65
C PHE A 152 -16.67 -6.05 -26.47
N ARG A 153 -17.41 -4.95 -26.65
CA ARG A 153 -17.63 -3.95 -25.61
C ARG A 153 -18.40 -4.55 -24.44
N ALA A 154 -19.45 -5.32 -24.73
CA ALA A 154 -20.27 -5.99 -23.73
C ALA A 154 -19.44 -6.97 -22.90
N ASP A 155 -18.57 -7.74 -23.53
CA ASP A 155 -17.73 -8.73 -22.86
C ASP A 155 -16.67 -8.10 -21.95
N VAL A 156 -16.03 -7.02 -22.41
CA VAL A 156 -15.09 -6.25 -21.58
C VAL A 156 -15.81 -5.64 -20.39
N LEU A 157 -16.97 -5.02 -20.58
CA LEU A 157 -17.77 -4.46 -19.48
C LEU A 157 -18.18 -5.55 -18.49
N ARG A 158 -18.61 -6.73 -18.96
CA ARG A 158 -18.98 -7.88 -18.14
C ARG A 158 -17.83 -8.36 -17.24
N ILE A 159 -16.59 -8.34 -17.73
CA ILE A 159 -15.39 -8.63 -16.92
C ILE A 159 -15.17 -7.59 -15.82
N HIS A 160 -15.41 -6.31 -16.10
CA HIS A 160 -15.27 -5.27 -15.07
C HIS A 160 -16.37 -5.39 -14.02
N LEU A 161 -17.60 -5.67 -14.46
CA LEU A 161 -18.77 -5.86 -13.61
C LEU A 161 -18.63 -7.10 -12.72
N SER A 162 -18.08 -8.21 -13.22
CA SER A 162 -17.83 -9.44 -12.44
C SER A 162 -16.89 -9.21 -11.27
N ILE A 163 -15.85 -8.40 -11.47
CA ILE A 163 -14.90 -8.00 -10.42
C ILE A 163 -15.52 -6.93 -9.52
N ALA A 164 -16.26 -5.97 -10.10
CA ALA A 164 -16.89 -4.89 -9.34
C ALA A 164 -17.93 -5.43 -8.35
N LYS A 165 -18.67 -6.48 -8.70
CA LYS A 165 -19.63 -7.17 -7.81
C LYS A 165 -19.07 -7.63 -6.48
N ASP A 166 -17.74 -7.79 -6.38
CA ASP A 166 -17.11 -8.13 -5.11
C ASP A 166 -17.13 -6.98 -4.09
N ARG A 167 -17.24 -5.74 -4.58
CA ARG A 167 -17.01 -4.51 -3.79
C ARG A 167 -18.11 -3.47 -3.93
N LEU A 168 -18.74 -3.40 -5.10
CA LEU A 168 -19.77 -2.45 -5.47
C LEU A 168 -21.09 -3.18 -5.67
N SER A 169 -22.15 -2.62 -5.08
CA SER A 169 -23.52 -2.97 -5.35
C SER A 169 -23.94 -2.45 -6.72
N LYS A 170 -25.03 -3.04 -7.23
CA LYS A 170 -25.69 -2.60 -8.45
C LYS A 170 -26.03 -1.11 -8.43
N ALA A 171 -26.52 -0.61 -7.30
CA ALA A 171 -26.96 0.77 -7.16
C ALA A 171 -25.82 1.76 -7.37
N SER A 172 -24.63 1.49 -6.83
CA SER A 172 -23.47 2.37 -7.02
C SER A 172 -22.87 2.30 -8.40
N ILE A 173 -22.87 1.13 -9.03
CA ILE A 173 -22.46 1.01 -10.44
C ILE A 173 -23.39 1.84 -11.32
N VAL A 174 -24.70 1.74 -11.10
CA VAL A 174 -25.70 2.57 -11.79
C VAL A 174 -25.50 4.06 -11.49
N ALA A 175 -25.19 4.43 -10.24
CA ALA A 175 -24.93 5.81 -9.86
C ALA A 175 -23.68 6.38 -10.55
N ALA A 176 -22.59 5.60 -10.63
CA ALA A 176 -21.37 5.95 -11.34
C ALA A 176 -21.56 6.06 -12.86
N CYS A 177 -22.72 5.67 -13.35
CA CYS A 177 -23.12 5.62 -14.77
C CYS A 177 -24.34 6.51 -15.04
N ARG A 178 -24.70 7.42 -14.13
CA ARG A 178 -25.96 8.18 -14.18
C ARG A 178 -26.08 9.11 -15.39
N GLU A 179 -24.97 9.61 -15.92
CA GLU A 179 -24.95 10.51 -17.08
C GLU A 179 -25.08 9.79 -18.44
N LEU A 180 -25.16 8.45 -18.43
CA LEU A 180 -25.27 7.67 -19.66
C LEU A 180 -26.64 7.77 -20.34
N SER A 181 -26.66 7.50 -21.65
CA SER A 181 -27.89 7.37 -22.41
C SER A 181 -28.75 6.19 -21.92
N GLY A 182 -30.07 6.23 -22.17
CA GLY A 182 -30.99 5.18 -21.71
C GLY A 182 -30.67 3.77 -22.26
N GLN A 183 -30.03 3.67 -23.43
CA GLN A 183 -29.62 2.38 -24.00
C GLN A 183 -28.39 1.81 -23.28
N ASP A 184 -27.42 2.66 -22.95
CA ASP A 184 -26.18 2.24 -22.28
C ASP A 184 -26.45 1.85 -20.82
N ALA A 185 -27.35 2.56 -20.13
CA ALA A 185 -27.79 2.21 -18.79
C ALA A 185 -28.47 0.83 -18.76
N ALA A 186 -29.31 0.51 -19.76
CA ALA A 186 -29.95 -0.79 -19.88
C ALA A 186 -28.94 -1.91 -20.17
N LEU A 187 -27.90 -1.63 -20.97
CA LEU A 187 -26.81 -2.58 -21.23
C LEU A 187 -26.02 -2.89 -19.96
N ILE A 188 -25.62 -1.89 -19.19
CA ILE A 188 -24.93 -2.10 -17.90
C ILE A 188 -25.80 -2.92 -16.95
N ASP A 189 -27.10 -2.64 -16.89
CA ASP A 189 -28.03 -3.39 -16.03
C ASP A 189 -28.08 -4.87 -16.41
N ALA A 190 -28.25 -5.17 -17.70
CA ALA A 190 -28.29 -6.53 -18.22
C ALA A 190 -26.97 -7.28 -17.95
N LEU A 191 -25.84 -6.68 -18.31
CA LEU A 191 -24.52 -7.26 -18.10
C LEU A 191 -24.19 -7.44 -16.61
N TYR A 192 -24.63 -6.52 -15.75
CA TYR A 192 -24.47 -6.68 -14.31
C TYR A 192 -25.25 -7.91 -13.85
N ASN A 193 -26.49 -8.12 -14.31
CA ASN A 193 -27.26 -9.29 -13.87
C ASN A 193 -26.63 -10.61 -14.35
N GLU A 194 -26.07 -10.62 -15.57
CA GLU A 194 -25.42 -11.80 -16.17
C GLU A 194 -24.03 -12.12 -15.61
N ALA A 195 -23.25 -11.12 -15.19
CA ALA A 195 -21.88 -11.31 -14.74
C ALA A 195 -21.81 -12.14 -13.45
N GLU A 196 -21.04 -13.23 -13.42
CA GLU A 196 -20.76 -13.96 -12.18
C GLU A 196 -19.80 -13.16 -11.28
N ARG A 197 -19.96 -13.23 -9.96
CA ARG A 197 -19.06 -12.52 -9.03
C ARG A 197 -17.70 -13.22 -8.98
N VAL A 198 -16.62 -12.44 -9.12
CA VAL A 198 -15.24 -12.97 -9.03
C VAL A 198 -14.50 -12.37 -7.84
N ASN A 199 -14.12 -13.25 -6.90
CA ASN A 199 -13.27 -12.90 -5.77
C ASN A 199 -11.79 -13.00 -6.18
N GLY A 200 -11.25 -11.94 -6.75
CA GLY A 200 -9.87 -11.96 -7.26
C GLY A 200 -8.81 -11.70 -6.18
N GLN A 201 -7.73 -12.49 -6.22
CA GLN A 201 -6.49 -12.24 -5.47
C GLN A 201 -5.28 -12.42 -6.37
N GLY A 202 -4.32 -11.50 -6.28
CA GLY A 202 -3.11 -11.58 -7.08
C GLY A 202 -3.38 -11.23 -8.54
N ILE A 203 -3.55 -12.24 -9.39
CA ILE A 203 -3.80 -12.11 -10.82
C ILE A 203 -5.00 -13.00 -11.19
N ALA A 204 -6.02 -12.41 -11.79
CA ALA A 204 -7.13 -13.12 -12.40
C ALA A 204 -7.03 -13.03 -13.93
N GLU A 205 -7.38 -14.10 -14.63
CA GLU A 205 -7.36 -14.19 -16.09
C GLU A 205 -8.77 -14.44 -16.60
N PHE A 206 -9.18 -13.69 -17.62
CA PHE A 206 -10.48 -13.78 -18.24
C PHE A 206 -10.33 -14.00 -19.75
N PRO A 207 -10.86 -15.10 -20.32
CA PRO A 207 -10.91 -15.27 -21.78
C PRO A 207 -11.91 -14.29 -22.40
N LEU A 208 -11.59 -13.78 -23.58
CA LEU A 208 -12.36 -12.79 -24.32
C LEU A 208 -12.32 -13.13 -25.82
N GLU A 209 -13.44 -13.55 -26.39
CA GLU A 209 -13.54 -13.86 -27.82
C GLU A 209 -13.92 -12.60 -28.60
N VAL A 210 -13.07 -12.17 -29.54
CA VAL A 210 -13.34 -11.02 -30.39
C VAL A 210 -13.79 -11.50 -31.76
N ARG A 211 -15.10 -11.42 -32.03
CA ARG A 211 -15.64 -11.70 -33.37
C ARG A 211 -15.55 -10.44 -34.23
N ARG A 212 -14.71 -10.45 -35.27
CA ARG A 212 -14.74 -9.41 -36.31
C ARG A 212 -15.64 -9.84 -37.46
N ALA A 213 -16.40 -8.90 -38.01
CA ALA A 213 -17.42 -9.14 -39.03
C ALA A 213 -16.93 -9.76 -40.36
N ALA A 214 -15.61 -9.98 -40.55
CA ALA A 214 -15.04 -10.49 -41.79
C ALA A 214 -13.85 -11.46 -41.62
N ASP A 215 -13.47 -11.85 -40.39
CA ASP A 215 -12.31 -12.74 -40.15
C ASP A 215 -12.58 -13.75 -39.03
N ALA A 216 -11.76 -14.81 -38.94
CA ALA A 216 -11.82 -15.81 -37.87
C ALA A 216 -11.82 -15.15 -36.49
N ALA A 217 -12.58 -15.71 -35.53
CA ALA A 217 -12.65 -15.20 -34.17
C ALA A 217 -11.24 -15.07 -33.57
N GLU A 218 -10.84 -13.85 -33.21
CA GLU A 218 -9.56 -13.58 -32.58
C GLU A 218 -9.78 -13.72 -31.07
N THR A 219 -9.22 -14.74 -30.47
CA THR A 219 -9.32 -14.95 -29.03
C THR A 219 -8.30 -14.06 -28.31
N SER A 220 -8.66 -13.53 -27.15
CA SER A 220 -7.83 -12.64 -26.34
C SER A 220 -8.05 -12.92 -24.85
N ARG A 221 -7.19 -12.38 -24.00
CA ARG A 221 -7.25 -12.54 -22.55
C ARG A 221 -7.12 -11.21 -21.87
N VAL A 222 -7.92 -11.01 -20.83
CA VAL A 222 -7.82 -9.86 -19.93
C VAL A 222 -7.19 -10.34 -18.62
N TYR A 223 -6.05 -9.77 -18.27
CA TYR A 223 -5.40 -9.98 -16.99
C TYR A 223 -5.81 -8.85 -16.03
N ALA A 224 -6.39 -9.21 -14.89
CA ALA A 224 -6.71 -8.29 -13.79
C ALA A 224 -5.76 -8.55 -12.62
N ILE A 225 -4.91 -7.58 -12.31
CA ILE A 225 -3.86 -7.69 -11.29
C ILE A 225 -4.20 -6.78 -10.12
N TYR A 226 -4.41 -7.37 -8.95
CA TYR A 226 -4.86 -6.67 -7.76
C TYR A 226 -3.66 -6.08 -7.02
N PHE A 227 -3.75 -4.83 -6.58
CA PHE A 227 -2.77 -4.14 -5.75
C PHE A 227 -3.48 -3.45 -4.60
N ARG A 228 -2.77 -3.03 -3.56
CA ARG A 228 -3.38 -2.22 -2.49
C ARG A 228 -3.90 -0.86 -3.01
N GLU A 229 -3.34 -0.37 -4.12
CA GLU A 229 -3.66 0.92 -4.72
C GLU A 229 -4.76 0.84 -5.80
N GLY A 230 -5.22 -0.37 -6.17
CA GLY A 230 -6.21 -0.58 -7.24
C GLY A 230 -5.99 -1.86 -8.06
N ILE A 231 -6.59 -1.94 -9.24
CA ILE A 231 -6.53 -3.10 -10.13
C ILE A 231 -5.98 -2.67 -11.49
N LEU A 232 -4.93 -3.33 -11.97
CA LEU A 232 -4.39 -3.14 -13.32
C LEU A 232 -5.03 -4.16 -14.28
N PHE A 233 -5.61 -3.67 -15.36
CA PHE A 233 -6.12 -4.46 -16.46
C PHE A 233 -5.14 -4.44 -17.62
N VAL A 234 -4.86 -5.59 -18.23
CA VAL A 234 -4.03 -5.73 -19.44
C VAL A 234 -4.75 -6.65 -20.43
N HIS A 235 -5.00 -6.16 -21.65
CA HIS A 235 -5.71 -6.89 -22.70
C HIS A 235 -4.74 -7.47 -23.73
N VAL A 236 -4.57 -8.78 -23.74
CA VAL A 236 -3.54 -9.48 -24.53
C VAL A 236 -4.21 -10.39 -25.57
N PRO A 237 -3.99 -10.18 -26.88
CA PRO A 237 -4.44 -11.12 -27.91
C PRO A 237 -3.79 -12.50 -27.75
N ASP A 238 -4.55 -13.58 -28.00
CA ASP A 238 -3.97 -14.93 -28.00
C ASP A 238 -2.94 -15.05 -29.14
N GLY A 239 -1.84 -15.76 -28.87
CA GLY A 239 -0.67 -15.81 -29.76
C GLY A 239 0.32 -14.64 -29.59
N SER A 240 -0.07 -13.55 -28.92
CA SER A 240 0.86 -12.47 -28.51
C SER A 240 1.36 -12.60 -27.08
N ILE A 241 0.87 -13.60 -26.32
CA ILE A 241 1.31 -13.88 -24.96
C ILE A 241 2.75 -14.40 -25.01
N ASN A 242 3.70 -13.56 -24.60
CA ASN A 242 5.07 -13.97 -24.41
C ASN A 242 5.36 -14.23 -22.92
N ALA A 243 6.29 -15.14 -22.64
CA ALA A 243 6.69 -15.48 -21.27
C ALA A 243 7.23 -14.26 -20.51
N GLY A 244 7.78 -13.27 -21.22
CA GLY A 244 8.31 -12.04 -20.62
C GLY A 244 7.23 -11.13 -20.02
N LEU A 245 6.07 -10.99 -20.67
CA LEU A 245 4.95 -10.22 -20.13
C LEU A 245 4.36 -10.91 -18.90
N LEU A 246 4.14 -12.22 -18.96
CA LEU A 246 3.60 -12.97 -17.82
C LEU A 246 4.55 -12.93 -16.62
N ASP A 247 5.86 -13.10 -16.83
CA ASP A 247 6.87 -12.95 -15.78
C ASP A 247 6.87 -11.53 -15.20
N PHE A 248 6.75 -10.51 -16.06
CA PHE A 248 6.63 -9.12 -15.61
C PHE A 248 5.37 -8.88 -14.77
N LEU A 249 4.19 -9.32 -15.23
CA LEU A 249 2.92 -9.14 -14.51
C LEU A 249 2.90 -9.92 -13.19
N ALA A 250 3.54 -11.10 -13.16
CA ALA A 250 3.73 -11.89 -11.95
C ALA A 250 4.60 -11.15 -10.91
N ARG A 251 5.56 -10.34 -11.36
CA ARG A 251 6.39 -9.47 -10.51
C ARG A 251 5.65 -8.18 -10.12
N ARG A 252 4.52 -8.36 -9.42
CA ARG A 252 3.61 -7.32 -8.94
C ARG A 252 4.32 -6.10 -8.34
N ASP A 253 5.35 -6.31 -7.51
CA ASP A 253 6.12 -5.24 -6.86
C ASP A 253 6.87 -4.33 -7.85
N VAL A 254 7.29 -4.86 -9.00
CA VAL A 254 7.97 -4.10 -10.06
C VAL A 254 6.96 -3.35 -10.92
N VAL A 255 5.83 -3.98 -11.24
CA VAL A 255 4.74 -3.37 -12.00
C VAL A 255 4.19 -2.16 -11.26
N ILE A 256 3.81 -2.34 -10.00
CA ILE A 256 3.23 -1.28 -9.19
C ILE A 256 4.22 -0.15 -8.96
N ARG A 257 5.50 -0.47 -8.75
CA ARG A 257 6.56 0.53 -8.63
C ARG A 257 6.65 1.43 -9.85
N ASN A 258 6.58 0.87 -11.05
CA ASN A 258 6.63 1.64 -12.28
C ASN A 258 5.34 2.45 -12.52
N LEU A 259 4.16 1.89 -12.22
CA LEU A 259 2.87 2.62 -12.23
C LEU A 259 2.92 3.87 -11.35
N LEU A 260 3.42 3.67 -10.14
CA LEU A 260 3.38 4.66 -9.06
C LEU A 260 4.42 5.76 -9.22
N ARG A 261 5.53 5.52 -9.93
CA ARG A 261 6.59 6.51 -10.19
C ARG A 261 6.09 7.82 -10.77
N ARG A 262 4.98 7.80 -11.52
CA ARG A 262 4.42 8.97 -12.21
C ARG A 262 3.17 9.55 -11.53
N ARG A 263 2.74 9.01 -10.39
CA ARG A 263 1.55 9.51 -9.70
C ARG A 263 1.88 10.71 -8.83
N LEU A 264 1.14 11.80 -9.05
CA LEU A 264 1.04 12.89 -8.08
C LEU A 264 0.31 12.38 -6.83
N PRO A 265 0.68 12.87 -5.62
CA PRO A 265 -0.08 12.59 -4.42
C PRO A 265 -1.55 12.97 -4.61
N VAL A 266 -2.46 12.15 -4.07
CA VAL A 266 -3.90 12.40 -4.10
C VAL A 266 -4.40 12.56 -2.68
N LEU A 267 -5.15 13.63 -2.43
CA LEU A 267 -5.78 13.85 -1.13
C LEU A 267 -7.04 12.97 -1.02
N THR A 268 -7.06 12.01 -0.10
CA THR A 268 -8.11 10.98 0.00
C THR A 268 -8.61 10.87 1.43
N GLN A 269 -9.93 10.76 1.60
CA GLN A 269 -10.53 10.44 2.90
C GLN A 269 -10.23 8.99 3.27
N LEU A 270 -9.94 8.73 4.54
CA LEU A 270 -9.77 7.39 5.05
C LEU A 270 -10.06 7.29 6.54
N ALA A 271 -10.37 6.08 6.98
CA ALA A 271 -10.23 5.67 8.36
C ALA A 271 -8.92 4.88 8.53
N VAL A 272 -8.25 5.11 9.64
CA VAL A 272 -7.04 4.39 10.06
C VAL A 272 -7.37 3.58 11.30
N LEU A 273 -7.01 2.30 11.28
CA LEU A 273 -6.96 1.43 12.43
C LEU A 273 -5.49 1.11 12.72
N VAL A 274 -5.06 1.39 13.94
CA VAL A 274 -3.78 0.92 14.48
C VAL A 274 -4.06 -0.03 15.63
N ALA A 275 -3.51 -1.24 15.57
CA ALA A 275 -3.61 -2.24 16.61
C ALA A 275 -2.20 -2.65 17.05
N ASP A 276 -1.91 -2.57 18.34
CA ASP A 276 -0.56 -2.90 18.86
C ASP A 276 -0.64 -3.96 19.96
N LEU A 277 0.34 -4.86 19.99
CA LEU A 277 0.40 -5.94 20.98
C LEU A 277 0.83 -5.39 22.33
N GLN A 278 -0.06 -5.46 23.31
CA GLN A 278 0.21 -4.95 24.63
C GLN A 278 1.38 -5.70 25.27
N ASN A 279 2.34 -4.94 25.82
CA ASN A 279 3.52 -5.47 26.50
C ASN A 279 4.38 -6.40 25.61
N SER A 280 4.42 -6.16 24.30
CA SER A 280 5.22 -6.92 23.34
C SER A 280 6.67 -7.15 23.75
N VAL A 281 7.34 -6.12 24.28
CA VAL A 281 8.72 -6.21 24.78
C VAL A 281 8.84 -7.20 25.94
N LYS A 282 7.88 -7.20 26.87
CA LYS A 282 7.86 -8.14 27.99
C LYS A 282 7.61 -9.56 27.47
N ILE A 283 6.65 -9.73 26.56
CA ILE A 283 6.35 -11.02 25.94
C ILE A 283 7.59 -11.58 25.23
N CYS A 284 8.28 -10.75 24.44
CA CYS A 284 9.51 -11.12 23.74
C CYS A 284 10.65 -11.52 24.68
N SER A 285 10.68 -10.97 25.91
CA SER A 285 11.66 -11.37 26.93
C SER A 285 11.31 -12.66 27.68
N GLU A 286 10.04 -13.07 27.68
CA GLU A 286 9.56 -14.26 28.38
C GLU A 286 9.49 -15.49 27.48
N LEU A 287 9.21 -15.31 26.18
CA LEU A 287 9.15 -16.38 25.20
C LEU A 287 10.51 -16.63 24.55
N PRO A 288 10.85 -17.90 24.25
CA PRO A 288 11.90 -18.22 23.29
C PRO A 288 11.64 -17.51 21.94
N PRO A 289 12.68 -17.10 21.20
CA PRO A 289 12.51 -16.40 19.92
C PRO A 289 11.60 -17.15 18.93
N GLU A 290 11.73 -18.47 18.81
CA GLU A 290 10.92 -19.28 17.92
C GLU A 290 9.42 -19.18 18.25
N GLU A 291 9.08 -19.21 19.53
CA GLU A 291 7.71 -19.10 20.01
C GLU A 291 7.16 -17.67 19.85
N TYR A 292 7.99 -16.65 20.03
CA TYR A 292 7.59 -15.28 19.75
C TYR A 292 7.24 -15.10 18.27
N PHE A 293 8.07 -15.59 17.35
CA PHE A 293 7.76 -15.56 15.92
C PHE A 293 6.53 -16.41 15.57
N GLU A 294 6.34 -17.56 16.21
CA GLU A 294 5.11 -18.37 16.07
C GLU A 294 3.87 -17.57 16.47
N LEU A 295 3.90 -16.90 17.63
CA LEU A 295 2.81 -16.06 18.12
C LEU A 295 2.47 -14.94 17.15
N ILE A 296 3.48 -14.18 16.70
CA ILE A 296 3.27 -13.07 15.78
C ILE A 296 2.68 -13.60 14.46
N ASN A 297 3.21 -14.67 13.89
CA ASN A 297 2.67 -15.26 12.66
C ASN A 297 1.23 -15.74 12.82
N GLU A 298 0.87 -16.34 13.96
CA GLU A 298 -0.50 -16.76 14.25
C GLU A 298 -1.44 -15.56 14.35
N ILE A 299 -1.04 -14.48 15.04
CA ILE A 299 -1.80 -13.22 15.08
C ILE A 299 -2.05 -12.72 13.65
N TRP A 300 -1.00 -12.59 12.82
CA TRP A 300 -1.16 -12.13 11.43
C TRP A 300 -2.06 -13.04 10.61
N SER A 301 -1.95 -14.36 10.76
CA SER A 301 -2.77 -15.35 10.06
C SER A 301 -4.24 -15.27 10.44
N VAL A 302 -4.55 -15.02 11.72
CA VAL A 302 -5.93 -14.91 12.22
C VAL A 302 -6.54 -13.55 11.83
N MET A 303 -5.77 -12.46 11.95
CA MET A 303 -6.30 -11.12 11.71
C MET A 303 -6.40 -10.76 10.23
N GLY A 304 -5.50 -11.26 9.39
CA GLY A 304 -5.47 -10.94 7.95
C GLY A 304 -6.81 -11.17 7.21
N PRO A 305 -7.49 -12.32 7.39
CA PRO A 305 -8.82 -12.55 6.83
C PRO A 305 -9.89 -11.57 7.33
N ILE A 306 -9.84 -11.18 8.61
CA ILE A 306 -10.78 -10.22 9.21
C ILE A 306 -10.61 -8.85 8.56
N PHE A 307 -9.38 -8.34 8.47
CA PHE A 307 -9.13 -7.07 7.79
C PHE A 307 -9.61 -7.10 6.34
N ARG A 308 -9.40 -8.22 5.63
CA ARG A 308 -9.83 -8.39 4.25
C ARG A 308 -11.37 -8.38 4.10
N LYS A 309 -12.08 -9.03 5.02
CA LYS A 309 -13.56 -9.04 5.09
C LYS A 309 -14.13 -7.62 5.17
N TYR A 310 -13.44 -6.72 5.87
CA TYR A 310 -13.83 -5.31 6.01
C TYR A 310 -13.11 -4.36 5.04
N TYR A 311 -12.55 -4.88 3.95
CA TYR A 311 -11.87 -4.10 2.91
C TYR A 311 -10.68 -3.27 3.43
N GLY A 312 -10.08 -3.67 4.54
CA GLY A 312 -8.90 -3.05 5.12
C GLY A 312 -7.67 -3.24 4.23
N THR A 313 -6.97 -2.15 3.98
CA THR A 313 -5.72 -2.11 3.20
C THR A 313 -4.53 -2.01 4.13
N HIS A 314 -3.62 -2.98 4.06
CA HIS A 314 -2.44 -3.02 4.92
C HIS A 314 -1.53 -1.80 4.70
N GLY A 315 -1.22 -1.10 5.79
CA GLY A 315 -0.29 0.01 5.86
C GLY A 315 1.09 -0.43 6.35
N LYS A 316 2.11 0.40 6.09
CA LYS A 316 3.44 0.14 6.62
C LYS A 316 3.44 0.38 8.14
N HIS A 317 3.97 -0.59 8.89
CA HIS A 317 4.19 -0.48 10.32
C HIS A 317 5.58 -1.03 10.67
N VAL A 318 6.12 -0.62 11.82
CA VAL A 318 7.40 -1.10 12.34
C VAL A 318 7.13 -1.82 13.64
N GLY A 319 7.62 -3.05 13.78
CA GLY A 319 7.41 -3.88 14.97
C GLY A 319 6.26 -4.86 14.78
N ASP A 320 5.57 -5.14 15.87
CA ASP A 320 4.54 -6.18 15.98
C ASP A 320 3.10 -5.66 15.98
N GLY A 321 2.93 -4.35 15.83
CA GLY A 321 1.64 -3.74 15.56
C GLY A 321 1.18 -3.88 14.10
N MET A 322 -0.07 -3.52 13.87
CA MET A 322 -0.77 -3.61 12.60
C MET A 322 -1.37 -2.26 12.26
N VAL A 323 -1.20 -1.80 11.02
CA VAL A 323 -1.81 -0.57 10.50
C VAL A 323 -2.67 -0.94 9.30
N TYR A 324 -3.92 -0.50 9.31
CA TYR A 324 -4.85 -0.71 8.20
C TYR A 324 -5.61 0.58 7.86
N TYR A 325 -5.76 0.80 6.56
CA TYR A 325 -6.50 1.91 5.99
C TYR A 325 -7.82 1.42 5.40
N PHE A 326 -8.90 2.15 5.65
CA PHE A 326 -10.22 1.90 5.11
C PHE A 326 -10.61 3.11 4.27
N PHE A 327 -10.85 2.90 2.98
CA PHE A 327 -11.16 3.97 2.03
C PHE A 327 -12.66 3.99 1.72
N PRO A 328 -13.24 5.17 1.43
CA PRO A 328 -14.62 5.29 0.98
C PRO A 328 -14.95 4.27 -0.10
N GLN A 329 -16.03 3.53 0.13
CA GLN A 329 -16.63 2.64 -0.86
C GLN A 329 -18.02 3.18 -1.18
N PRO A 330 -18.47 3.15 -2.44
CA PRO A 330 -19.80 3.60 -2.82
C PRO A 330 -20.95 2.94 -2.04
N ASP A 331 -20.82 1.65 -1.70
CA ASP A 331 -21.89 0.85 -1.07
C ASP A 331 -21.58 0.40 0.36
N SER A 332 -20.51 0.91 0.94
CA SER A 332 -20.10 0.49 2.27
C SER A 332 -19.46 1.63 3.02
N SER A 333 -19.92 1.83 4.25
CA SER A 333 -19.34 2.81 5.15
C SER A 333 -17.96 2.33 5.59
N TYR A 334 -16.93 2.96 5.05
CA TYR A 334 -15.54 2.69 5.43
C TYR A 334 -15.28 2.97 6.92
N ILE A 335 -16.06 3.87 7.53
CA ILE A 335 -16.04 4.15 8.98
C ILE A 335 -16.62 2.97 9.76
N PHE A 336 -17.80 2.49 9.34
CA PHE A 336 -18.44 1.34 9.99
C PHE A 336 -17.59 0.08 9.80
N ASN A 337 -17.01 -0.14 8.62
CA ASN A 337 -16.08 -1.24 8.38
C ASN A 337 -14.89 -1.22 9.33
N ALA A 338 -14.27 -0.05 9.56
CA ALA A 338 -13.15 0.08 10.48
C ALA A 338 -13.54 -0.28 11.92
N VAL A 339 -14.69 0.19 12.43
CA VAL A 339 -15.12 -0.09 13.81
C VAL A 339 -15.63 -1.54 13.99
N ALA A 340 -16.32 -2.09 12.98
CA ALA A 340 -16.74 -3.49 12.95
C ALA A 340 -15.52 -4.43 12.87
N CYS A 341 -14.52 -4.09 12.05
CA CYS A 341 -13.26 -4.80 11.98
C CYS A 341 -12.54 -4.81 13.33
N ALA A 342 -12.46 -3.66 14.01
CA ALA A 342 -11.85 -3.57 15.34
C ALA A 342 -12.55 -4.47 16.37
N GLN A 343 -13.88 -4.54 16.32
CA GLN A 343 -14.67 -5.44 17.17
C GLN A 343 -14.31 -6.90 16.91
N GLU A 344 -14.27 -7.34 15.65
CA GLU A 344 -13.99 -8.73 15.28
C GLU A 344 -12.53 -9.11 15.59
N VAL A 345 -11.56 -8.22 15.33
CA VAL A 345 -10.15 -8.38 15.73
C VAL A 345 -10.04 -8.57 17.24
N ARG A 346 -10.72 -7.75 18.05
CA ARG A 346 -10.71 -7.88 19.51
C ARG A 346 -11.28 -9.23 19.98
N LEU A 347 -12.34 -9.72 19.35
CA LEU A 347 -12.94 -11.02 19.68
C LEU A 347 -12.03 -12.18 19.25
N ALA A 348 -11.40 -12.09 18.08
CA ALA A 348 -10.44 -13.07 17.59
C ALA A 348 -9.19 -13.13 18.49
N MET A 349 -8.69 -11.98 18.94
CA MET A 349 -7.51 -11.93 19.82
C MET A 349 -7.76 -12.62 21.17
N LYS A 350 -8.99 -12.55 21.71
CA LYS A 350 -9.37 -13.31 22.91
C LYS A 350 -9.27 -14.83 22.70
N LYS A 351 -9.55 -15.31 21.48
CA LYS A 351 -9.39 -16.73 21.14
C LYS A 351 -7.91 -17.11 21.09
N VAL A 352 -7.10 -16.33 20.35
CA VAL A 352 -5.64 -16.51 20.28
C VAL A 352 -5.04 -16.53 21.69
N SER A 353 -5.42 -15.59 22.56
CA SER A 353 -4.96 -15.56 23.95
C SER A 353 -5.30 -16.83 24.71
N LYS A 354 -6.54 -17.34 24.61
CA LYS A 354 -6.94 -18.58 25.29
C LYS A 354 -6.19 -19.80 24.77
N ASP A 355 -6.02 -19.89 23.45
CA ASP A 355 -5.34 -21.02 22.82
C ASP A 355 -3.86 -21.05 23.22
N TRP A 356 -3.20 -19.90 23.33
CA TRP A 356 -1.84 -19.80 23.84
C TRP A 356 -1.73 -20.15 25.33
N GLN A 357 -2.66 -19.67 26.15
CA GLN A 357 -2.72 -20.02 27.58
C GLN A 357 -2.80 -21.53 27.77
N LEU A 358 -3.67 -22.21 27.01
CA LEU A 358 -3.86 -23.65 27.08
C LEU A 358 -2.66 -24.43 26.52
N ARG A 359 -2.15 -24.06 25.33
CA ARG A 359 -1.07 -24.80 24.65
C ARG A 359 0.26 -24.71 25.37
N LYS A 360 0.56 -23.57 25.99
CA LYS A 360 1.89 -23.30 26.59
C LYS A 360 1.87 -23.31 28.12
N ASN A 361 0.70 -23.51 28.75
CA ASN A 361 0.52 -23.32 30.20
C ASN A 361 1.04 -21.93 30.66
N TRP A 362 0.81 -20.93 29.82
CA TRP A 362 1.35 -19.58 29.98
C TRP A 362 0.24 -18.64 30.47
N PHE A 363 0.38 -18.07 31.66
CA PHE A 363 -0.70 -17.31 32.31
C PHE A 363 -0.88 -15.87 31.79
N ASN A 364 -0.11 -15.47 30.78
CA ASN A 364 -0.24 -14.14 30.21
C ASN A 364 -1.51 -14.02 29.37
N GLU A 365 -2.18 -12.88 29.50
CA GLU A 365 -3.26 -12.49 28.61
C GLU A 365 -2.70 -11.63 27.47
N LEU A 366 -3.08 -12.00 26.25
CA LEU A 366 -2.64 -11.32 25.04
C LEU A 366 -3.72 -10.35 24.58
N TYR A 367 -3.33 -9.11 24.34
CA TYR A 367 -4.23 -8.03 23.96
C TYR A 367 -3.69 -7.25 22.78
N LEU A 368 -4.55 -6.99 21.79
CA LEU A 368 -4.32 -5.97 20.77
C LEU A 368 -5.08 -4.71 21.16
N ASN A 369 -4.35 -3.65 21.47
CA ASN A 369 -4.89 -2.35 21.83
C ASN A 369 -5.16 -1.55 20.55
N ILE A 370 -6.40 -1.09 20.36
CA ILE A 370 -6.82 -0.54 19.05
C ILE A 370 -7.16 0.95 19.16
N GLY A 371 -6.59 1.73 18.25
CA GLY A 371 -6.93 3.12 18.01
C GLY A 371 -7.55 3.33 16.63
N LEU A 372 -8.64 4.10 16.59
CA LEU A 372 -9.40 4.44 15.38
C LEU A 372 -9.42 5.95 15.16
N GLN A 373 -9.11 6.37 13.94
CA GLN A 373 -9.20 7.77 13.53
C GLN A 373 -9.69 7.90 12.10
N GLU A 374 -10.39 9.00 11.80
CA GLU A 374 -10.78 9.39 10.44
C GLU A 374 -10.13 10.73 10.11
N GLY A 375 -9.76 10.88 8.83
CA GLY A 375 -9.28 12.14 8.29
C GLY A 375 -9.05 12.04 6.78
N GLN A 376 -8.51 13.13 6.23
CA GLN A 376 -8.23 13.26 4.81
C GLN A 376 -6.73 13.47 4.62
N GLU A 377 -6.06 12.54 3.94
CA GLU A 377 -4.61 12.48 3.90
C GLU A 377 -4.06 12.34 2.49
N TRP A 378 -2.80 12.71 2.32
CA TRP A 378 -2.12 12.58 1.04
C TRP A 378 -1.65 11.14 0.86
N LEU A 379 -2.25 10.47 -0.11
CA LEU A 379 -1.81 9.18 -0.61
C LEU A 379 -0.82 9.43 -1.73
N GLY A 380 0.41 9.02 -1.51
CA GLY A 380 1.50 9.17 -2.45
C GLY A 380 2.38 7.95 -2.46
N THR A 381 3.50 8.05 -3.17
CA THR A 381 4.47 6.97 -3.21
C THR A 381 5.86 7.53 -3.06
N PHE A 382 6.63 6.97 -2.12
CA PHE A 382 8.03 7.32 -1.95
C PHE A 382 8.88 6.48 -2.88
N GLN A 383 9.82 7.15 -3.53
CA GLN A 383 10.81 6.48 -4.36
C GLN A 383 12.09 6.30 -3.55
N SER A 384 12.50 5.05 -3.38
CA SER A 384 13.84 4.66 -2.98
C SER A 384 14.58 4.10 -4.19
N ALA A 385 15.91 4.02 -4.11
CA ALA A 385 16.73 3.35 -5.11
C ALA A 385 16.28 1.89 -5.35
N THR A 386 15.69 1.25 -4.34
CA THR A 386 15.36 -0.19 -4.34
C THR A 386 13.87 -0.51 -4.13
N SER A 387 13.00 0.45 -3.82
CA SER A 387 11.56 0.24 -3.63
C SER A 387 10.73 1.48 -4.00
N VAL A 388 9.48 1.27 -4.40
CA VAL A 388 8.46 2.34 -4.36
C VAL A 388 7.42 1.91 -3.34
N GLU A 389 7.20 2.78 -2.37
CA GLU A 389 6.34 2.49 -1.22
C GLU A 389 5.15 3.43 -1.23
N PHE A 390 3.94 2.90 -1.18
CA PHE A 390 2.74 3.66 -0.84
C PHE A 390 2.93 4.29 0.53
N ALA A 391 2.69 5.58 0.57
CA ALA A 391 2.77 6.38 1.75
C ALA A 391 1.43 7.09 1.94
N VAL A 392 0.91 6.97 3.15
CA VAL A 392 -0.13 7.87 3.65
C VAL A 392 0.60 8.89 4.51
N LEU A 393 0.54 10.16 4.11
CA LEU A 393 1.17 11.27 4.81
C LEU A 393 0.11 12.10 5.48
N GLY A 394 0.20 12.18 6.81
CA GLY A 394 -0.89 12.70 7.59
C GLY A 394 -0.78 12.48 9.09
N ASP A 395 -1.59 13.25 9.83
CA ASP A 395 -1.70 13.12 11.28
C ASP A 395 -2.73 12.07 11.72
N THR A 396 -3.61 11.63 10.82
CA THR A 396 -4.63 10.60 11.09
C THR A 396 -4.00 9.31 11.61
N ILE A 397 -2.89 8.85 11.00
CA ILE A 397 -2.17 7.67 11.47
C ILE A 397 -1.47 7.91 12.82
N ASN A 398 -0.90 9.10 13.02
CA ASN A 398 -0.24 9.46 14.27
C ASN A 398 -1.24 9.47 15.43
N HIS A 399 -2.44 10.05 15.22
CA HIS A 399 -3.50 10.05 16.20
C HIS A 399 -4.02 8.64 16.51
N ALA A 400 -4.28 7.82 15.48
CA ALA A 400 -4.71 6.44 15.68
C ALA A 400 -3.67 5.61 16.46
N ALA A 401 -2.38 5.76 16.14
CA ALA A 401 -1.30 5.10 16.87
C ALA A 401 -1.24 5.54 18.33
N ARG A 402 -1.42 6.83 18.62
CA ARG A 402 -1.44 7.34 20.00
C ARG A 402 -2.68 6.90 20.78
N LEU A 403 -3.82 6.70 20.12
CA LEU A 403 -4.99 6.08 20.74
C LEU A 403 -4.75 4.60 21.07
N SER A 404 -4.06 3.87 20.19
CA SER A 404 -3.61 2.50 20.45
C SER A 404 -2.62 2.45 21.63
N ASP A 405 -1.66 3.38 21.69
CA ASP A 405 -0.73 3.55 22.82
C ASP A 405 -1.45 3.83 24.16
N PHE A 406 -2.57 4.55 24.11
CA PHE A 406 -3.42 4.88 25.26
C PHE A 406 -4.28 3.69 25.71
N ALA A 407 -4.84 2.96 24.75
CA ALA A 407 -5.72 1.82 24.97
C ALA A 407 -5.07 0.73 25.85
N ARG A 408 -5.88 0.03 26.65
CA ARG A 408 -5.41 -1.07 27.52
C ARG A 408 -6.37 -2.25 27.50
N PHE A 409 -5.84 -3.43 27.77
CA PHE A 409 -6.62 -4.68 27.92
C PHE A 409 -7.50 -4.96 26.69
N GLY A 410 -6.98 -4.63 25.49
CA GLY A 410 -7.68 -4.85 24.24
C GLY A 410 -8.85 -3.89 24.00
N SER A 411 -8.92 -2.77 24.74
CA SER A 411 -9.91 -1.72 24.51
C SER A 411 -9.75 -1.11 23.11
N VAL A 412 -10.86 -0.66 22.53
CA VAL A 412 -10.88 0.05 21.25
C VAL A 412 -11.21 1.51 21.54
N TRP A 413 -10.38 2.44 21.10
CA TRP A 413 -10.59 3.87 21.29
C TRP A 413 -10.75 4.58 19.95
N ALA A 414 -11.69 5.51 19.88
CA ALA A 414 -11.94 6.31 18.69
C ALA A 414 -12.05 7.79 19.06
N THR A 415 -11.75 8.68 18.12
CA THR A 415 -12.05 10.11 18.32
C THR A 415 -13.53 10.40 18.11
N LYS A 416 -13.98 11.54 18.63
CA LYS A 416 -15.31 12.08 18.34
C LYS A 416 -15.54 12.30 16.84
N ASN A 417 -14.53 12.74 16.10
CA ASN A 417 -14.65 12.95 14.66
C ASN A 417 -15.00 11.63 13.95
N PHE A 418 -14.27 10.55 14.26
CA PHE A 418 -14.53 9.23 13.72
C PHE A 418 -15.98 8.77 14.01
N VAL A 419 -16.43 8.83 15.26
CA VAL A 419 -17.79 8.39 15.63
C VAL A 419 -18.87 9.28 15.02
N SER A 420 -18.59 10.58 14.81
CA SER A 420 -19.54 11.51 14.19
C SER A 420 -19.77 11.29 12.70
N LYS A 421 -18.87 10.54 12.03
CA LYS A 421 -19.00 10.16 10.62
C LYS A 421 -19.87 8.93 10.39
N LEU A 422 -20.18 8.17 11.45
CA LEU A 422 -21.16 7.08 11.37
C LEU A 422 -22.55 7.65 11.09
N SER A 423 -23.32 6.96 10.25
CA SER A 423 -24.74 7.27 10.08
C SER A 423 -25.51 7.05 11.39
N SER A 424 -26.74 7.56 11.48
CA SER A 424 -27.58 7.35 12.68
C SER A 424 -27.80 5.87 12.98
N ASP A 425 -28.02 5.06 11.95
CA ASP A 425 -28.25 3.61 12.06
C ASP A 425 -26.98 2.86 12.45
N GLU A 426 -25.84 3.23 11.85
CA GLU A 426 -24.53 2.68 12.20
C GLU A 426 -24.16 3.01 13.65
N ARG A 427 -24.37 4.26 14.06
CA ARG A 427 -24.08 4.73 15.41
C ARG A 427 -24.96 4.04 16.45
N ALA A 428 -26.22 3.72 16.14
CA ALA A 428 -27.10 2.96 17.02
C ALA A 428 -26.57 1.52 17.28
N ARG A 429 -25.77 0.98 16.37
CA ARG A 429 -25.12 -0.34 16.50
C ARG A 429 -23.81 -0.30 17.27
N VAL A 430 -23.30 0.88 17.61
CA VAL A 430 -22.01 1.08 18.28
C VAL A 430 -22.25 1.57 19.70
N ALA A 431 -21.96 0.73 20.70
CA ALA A 431 -21.97 1.14 22.09
C ALA A 431 -20.62 1.80 22.43
N PHE A 432 -20.63 3.09 22.75
CA PHE A 432 -19.43 3.84 23.11
C PHE A 432 -19.68 4.73 24.33
N GLY A 433 -18.61 5.14 25.01
CA GLY A 433 -18.65 6.06 26.14
C GLY A 433 -17.34 6.14 26.90
N ILE A 434 -17.39 6.79 28.06
CA ILE A 434 -16.24 6.98 28.96
C ILE A 434 -16.57 6.40 30.33
N SER A 435 -15.65 5.62 30.88
CA SER A 435 -15.66 5.25 32.30
C SER A 435 -15.07 6.38 33.13
N ARG A 436 -15.78 6.79 34.19
CA ARG A 436 -15.27 7.71 35.21
C ARG A 436 -15.23 7.02 36.56
N ARG A 437 -14.22 7.33 37.36
CA ARG A 437 -14.20 6.95 38.78
C ARG A 437 -15.08 7.92 39.56
N GLY A 438 -16.14 7.40 40.20
CA GLY A 438 -16.98 8.18 41.10
C GLY A 438 -16.40 8.28 42.52
N ASP A 439 -17.05 9.09 43.36
CA ASP A 439 -16.79 9.14 44.81
C ASP A 439 -17.14 7.77 45.44
N GLY A 440 -16.14 6.91 45.61
CA GLY A 440 -16.30 5.56 46.19
C GLY A 440 -15.63 4.42 45.42
N ASP A 441 -14.69 4.70 44.52
CA ASP A 441 -13.89 3.71 43.77
C ASP A 441 -14.69 2.80 42.81
N ARG A 442 -15.96 3.13 42.58
CA ARG A 442 -16.78 2.48 41.54
C ARG A 442 -16.58 3.20 40.21
N GLU A 443 -16.16 2.45 39.19
CA GLU A 443 -16.18 2.93 37.81
C GLU A 443 -17.62 2.97 37.30
N GLN A 444 -18.06 4.17 36.89
CA GLN A 444 -19.33 4.37 36.22
C GLN A 444 -19.10 4.63 34.74
N PHE A 445 -19.71 3.81 33.89
CA PHE A 445 -19.69 4.00 32.44
C PHE A 445 -20.78 4.98 32.02
N ILE A 446 -20.39 6.06 31.37
CA ILE A 446 -21.30 7.07 30.82
C ILE A 446 -21.41 6.80 29.31
N ALA A 447 -22.52 6.19 28.89
CA ALA A 447 -22.78 5.89 27.49
C ALA A 447 -22.90 7.17 26.64
N SER A 448 -22.57 7.07 25.36
CA SER A 448 -22.67 8.14 24.36
C SER A 448 -21.91 9.42 24.73
N SER A 449 -20.83 9.29 25.51
CA SER A 449 -20.05 10.42 26.01
C SER A 449 -18.65 10.46 25.41
N TYR A 450 -18.01 11.62 25.52
CA TYR A 450 -16.63 11.86 25.10
C TYR A 450 -15.88 12.56 26.23
N SER A 451 -14.56 12.41 26.23
CA SER A 451 -13.67 13.09 27.16
C SER A 451 -12.39 13.49 26.43
N GLN A 452 -11.76 14.59 26.84
CA GLN A 452 -10.43 14.92 26.35
C GLN A 452 -9.44 13.91 26.92
N LEU A 453 -8.54 13.38 26.08
CA LEU A 453 -7.56 12.39 26.51
C LEU A 453 -6.79 12.84 27.76
N GLY A 454 -6.37 14.10 27.82
CA GLY A 454 -5.61 14.65 28.94
C GLY A 454 -6.38 14.73 30.26
N SER A 455 -7.70 14.58 30.25
CA SER A 455 -8.51 14.50 31.47
C SER A 455 -8.67 13.06 32.00
N LEU A 456 -8.23 12.06 31.25
CA LEU A 456 -8.32 10.65 31.61
C LEU A 456 -7.02 10.10 32.19
N VAL A 457 -5.91 10.83 32.03
CA VAL A 457 -4.58 10.42 32.48
C VAL A 457 -3.85 11.59 33.13
N ASP A 458 -2.93 11.26 34.03
CA ASP A 458 -2.01 12.23 34.58
C ASP A 458 -0.93 12.57 33.54
N MET A 459 -1.04 13.77 32.96
CA MET A 459 -0.13 14.27 31.92
C MET A 459 1.25 14.71 32.48
N GLU A 460 1.41 14.77 33.80
CA GLU A 460 2.68 15.03 34.46
C GLU A 460 3.54 13.76 34.56
N SER A 461 2.91 12.58 34.48
CA SER A 461 3.60 11.31 34.37
C SER A 461 4.37 11.19 33.05
N GLY A 462 5.67 10.93 33.11
CA GLY A 462 6.51 10.67 31.93
C GLY A 462 6.02 9.50 31.06
N ARG A 463 5.17 8.62 31.60
CA ARG A 463 4.55 7.51 30.85
C ARG A 463 3.71 7.97 29.66
N TYR A 464 3.11 9.15 29.73
CA TYR A 464 2.16 9.65 28.74
C TYR A 464 2.68 10.85 27.94
N GLU A 465 3.99 11.12 27.98
CA GLU A 465 4.61 12.24 27.26
C GLU A 465 4.25 12.24 25.76
N LYS A 466 4.28 11.06 25.13
CA LYS A 466 3.90 10.87 23.72
C LYS A 466 2.45 11.26 23.42
N LEU A 467 1.55 11.24 24.41
CA LEU A 467 0.13 11.56 24.24
C LEU A 467 -0.16 13.06 24.36
N ARG A 468 0.80 13.90 24.77
CA ARG A 468 0.62 15.36 24.92
C ARG A 468 0.10 16.03 23.66
N VAL A 469 0.56 15.58 22.50
CA VAL A 469 0.15 16.10 21.18
C VAL A 469 -1.34 15.90 20.92
N ILE A 470 -1.95 14.87 21.52
CA ILE A 470 -3.38 14.55 21.35
C ILE A 470 -4.20 14.74 22.63
N ALA A 471 -3.66 15.41 23.64
CA ALA A 471 -4.30 15.55 24.95
C ALA A 471 -5.67 16.25 24.88
N THR A 472 -5.82 17.19 23.93
CA THR A 472 -7.07 17.94 23.73
C THR A 472 -8.07 17.23 22.82
N LEU A 473 -7.68 16.11 22.18
CA LEU A 473 -8.59 15.37 21.31
C LEU A 473 -9.75 14.78 22.12
N PRO A 474 -11.01 15.04 21.73
CA PRO A 474 -12.17 14.37 22.30
C PRO A 474 -12.20 12.91 21.82
N ILE A 475 -12.16 11.98 22.75
CA ILE A 475 -12.09 10.54 22.50
C ILE A 475 -13.21 9.81 23.25
N THR A 476 -13.46 8.57 22.84
CA THR A 476 -14.38 7.64 23.49
C THR A 476 -13.88 6.20 23.36
N GLU A 477 -14.22 5.36 24.32
CA GLU A 477 -14.03 3.92 24.22
C GLU A 477 -15.20 3.31 23.44
N ILE A 478 -14.93 2.41 22.50
CA ILE A 478 -15.92 1.56 21.84
C ILE A 478 -16.05 0.25 22.62
N ARG A 479 -17.18 0.07 23.29
CA ARG A 479 -17.46 -1.10 24.15
C ARG A 479 -17.95 -2.30 23.36
N SER A 480 -18.80 -2.11 22.36
CA SER A 480 -19.25 -3.18 21.47
C SER A 480 -19.80 -2.63 20.16
N VAL A 481 -19.80 -3.47 19.13
CA VAL A 481 -20.44 -3.22 17.85
C VAL A 481 -21.35 -4.40 17.53
N THR A 482 -22.61 -4.12 17.21
CA THR A 482 -23.55 -5.14 16.74
C THR A 482 -23.25 -5.44 15.26
N LEU A 483 -22.59 -6.57 15.04
CA LEU A 483 -22.34 -7.11 13.71
C LEU A 483 -23.61 -7.79 13.20
N GLU A 484 -23.97 -7.56 11.93
CA GLU A 484 -24.99 -8.39 11.28
C GLU A 484 -24.42 -9.81 11.09
N VAL A 485 -25.25 -10.82 11.34
CA VAL A 485 -24.92 -12.24 11.24
C VAL A 485 -25.02 -12.71 9.80
#